data_AF-A0AAF0M4K6-F1
#
_entry.id   AF-A0AAF0M4K6-F1
#
_cell.length_a   1.000
_cell.length_b   1.000
_cell.length_c   1.000
_cell.angle_alpha   90.00
_cell.angle_beta   90.00
_cell.angle_gamma   90.00
#
_symmetry.space_group_name_H-M   'P 1'
#
loop_
_entity.id
_entity.type
_entity.pdbx_description
1 polymer ?
#
loop_
_entity_poly.entity_id
_entity_poly.type
_entity_poly.pdbx_seq_one_letter_code
_entity_poly.pdbx_strand_id
1 'polypeptide(L)'
;MHRSTAFVRRACAVGTATALIGLTTGFGVMTATTAYAADAPVDTAATAPAVSGGDTSTSTAPGLPADVGTGTDAGTGAGTPTGTATSAPADPTSTAPTNTAPTNTTPAATPAPTTGGTTTGTTPTTAAPTAVAPAASTATVKLSGTAKVGSTLVATTSGFTKPTSFSYLWSVGGVATDIDDGSYVIQPGDAAKVVTVTVTNTLRDGSVETSSAKSAVVTEDPVFVDAAGKPVTAGLDPDGERLALDTTAGNAFSYTFRATGSPAPTFALAYAYPDDVSDDSSDDGDDEGSPADQLPDGITFDAATGVLSGTSDEATDTEFAVTATSGGTTVTQYVEITVDAAAAAGVQVFSTDRDAFLEYVKSGSGDSPADGTLTSWIIDTDGHVMTDVETFHTTDDGWEGSSIVTDGGRPTVKQGGTLLLNGDLVDRFGNSVTDDEGDSPELAVTSDIASDIVREDPDLGDYGNFLDVTFPHASTHNLTASAAGFSTSFAVEVVPTATAPVATPPVLTPPVAAAPIGTVPVRTAAHGRLAYTGTDATDSLPWALGMLAAGAALVGLRFARRRAQR
;
A
#
# COMPACT_ATOMS: atom_id res chain seq x y z
N MET A 1 -23.10 10.46 11.43
CA MET A 1 -23.55 9.12 11.01
C MET A 1 -22.74 8.76 9.78
N HIS A 2 -21.53 8.24 10.00
CA HIS A 2 -20.63 7.81 8.92
C HIS A 2 -21.00 6.38 8.54
N ARG A 3 -21.42 6.19 7.30
CA ARG A 3 -21.58 4.84 6.72
C ARG A 3 -20.19 4.43 6.24
N SER A 4 -19.72 3.27 6.69
CA SER A 4 -18.53 2.61 6.16
C SER A 4 -18.56 2.60 4.63
N THR A 5 -17.55 3.22 4.03
CA THR A 5 -17.24 3.18 2.60
C THR A 5 -16.85 1.77 2.12
N ALA A 6 -16.54 0.86 3.05
CA ALA A 6 -16.20 -0.55 2.77
C ALA A 6 -17.27 -1.34 1.99
N PHE A 7 -18.56 -0.96 2.06
CA PHE A 7 -19.62 -1.72 1.36
C PHE A 7 -19.87 -1.26 -0.08
N VAL A 8 -19.35 -0.11 -0.51
CA VAL A 8 -19.61 0.45 -1.86
C VAL A 8 -18.53 0.03 -2.87
N ARG A 9 -17.31 -0.28 -2.44
CA ARG A 9 -16.23 -0.74 -3.33
C ARG A 9 -16.33 -2.21 -3.79
N ARG A 10 -17.32 -2.99 -3.28
CA ARG A 10 -17.62 -4.36 -3.77
C ARG A 10 -18.19 -4.44 -5.20
N ALA A 11 -18.43 -3.30 -5.87
CA ALA A 11 -18.76 -3.25 -7.29
C ALA A 11 -17.52 -3.08 -8.20
N CYS A 12 -16.36 -2.63 -7.68
CA CYS A 12 -15.14 -2.43 -8.48
C CYS A 12 -14.25 -3.68 -8.56
N ALA A 13 -14.44 -4.68 -7.69
CA ALA A 13 -13.71 -5.95 -7.73
C ALA A 13 -14.20 -6.96 -8.81
N VAL A 14 -14.97 -6.50 -9.80
CA VAL A 14 -15.32 -7.29 -11.02
C VAL A 14 -14.51 -6.82 -12.24
N GLY A 15 -13.70 -5.76 -12.11
CA GLY A 15 -12.79 -5.28 -13.16
C GLY A 15 -11.45 -6.02 -13.26
N THR A 16 -11.10 -6.83 -12.25
CA THR A 16 -9.85 -7.62 -12.19
C THR A 16 -10.14 -9.12 -12.28
N ALA A 17 -11.01 -9.52 -13.22
CA ALA A 17 -11.25 -10.91 -13.57
C ALA A 17 -11.29 -11.11 -15.10
N THR A 18 -10.42 -10.42 -15.84
CA THR A 18 -10.15 -10.72 -17.26
C THR A 18 -8.66 -10.70 -17.56
N ALA A 19 -7.89 -11.40 -16.73
CA ALA A 19 -6.52 -11.77 -17.01
C ALA A 19 -6.26 -13.21 -16.52
N LEU A 20 -7.10 -14.18 -16.94
CA LEU A 20 -6.81 -15.62 -16.81
C LEU A 20 -7.80 -16.52 -17.57
N ILE A 21 -8.07 -16.24 -18.86
CA ILE A 21 -8.57 -17.27 -19.79
C ILE A 21 -7.89 -17.04 -21.15
N GLY A 22 -6.68 -17.58 -21.29
CA GLY A 22 -5.89 -17.53 -22.51
C GLY A 22 -5.14 -18.83 -22.78
N LEU A 23 -5.69 -19.99 -22.37
CA LEU A 23 -5.12 -21.29 -22.74
C LEU A 23 -6.19 -22.37 -22.70
N THR A 24 -7.01 -22.44 -23.76
CA THR A 24 -7.42 -23.68 -24.45
C THR A 24 -8.38 -23.34 -25.58
N THR A 25 -7.88 -23.34 -26.82
CA THR A 25 -8.69 -23.57 -28.00
C THR A 25 -9.06 -25.05 -28.06
N GLY A 26 -10.35 -25.36 -28.03
CA GLY A 26 -10.81 -26.75 -28.14
C GLY A 26 -12.32 -26.87 -28.34
N PHE A 27 -12.75 -26.75 -29.60
CA PHE A 27 -13.92 -27.41 -30.21
C PHE A 27 -15.32 -27.20 -29.58
N GLY A 28 -16.26 -26.67 -30.38
CA GLY A 28 -17.68 -27.03 -30.25
C GLY A 28 -18.70 -25.96 -30.59
N VAL A 29 -19.16 -25.96 -31.84
CA VAL A 29 -20.39 -25.31 -32.31
C VAL A 29 -21.58 -25.78 -31.46
N MET A 30 -22.34 -24.87 -30.85
CA MET A 30 -23.79 -25.02 -30.60
C MET A 30 -24.47 -23.65 -30.46
N THR A 31 -25.46 -23.43 -31.33
CA THR A 31 -26.45 -22.35 -31.34
C THR A 31 -27.39 -22.39 -30.14
N ALA A 32 -27.76 -21.24 -29.55
CA ALA A 32 -29.07 -21.06 -28.93
C ALA A 32 -29.48 -19.58 -28.81
N THR A 33 -30.69 -19.34 -29.27
CA THR A 33 -31.47 -18.10 -29.44
C THR A 33 -31.78 -17.41 -28.11
N THR A 34 -31.59 -16.09 -28.03
CA THR A 34 -32.16 -15.26 -26.94
C THR A 34 -33.60 -14.87 -27.30
N ALA A 35 -34.54 -15.31 -26.47
CA ALA A 35 -35.94 -14.90 -26.53
C ALA A 35 -36.10 -13.51 -25.89
N TYR A 36 -36.62 -12.56 -26.68
CA TYR A 36 -37.06 -11.24 -26.26
C TYR A 36 -38.46 -11.36 -25.66
N ALA A 37 -38.70 -10.80 -24.48
CA ALA A 37 -40.04 -10.56 -23.95
C ALA A 37 -40.32 -9.06 -23.99
N ALA A 38 -41.24 -8.69 -24.87
CA ALA A 38 -41.85 -7.37 -24.94
C ALA A 38 -42.95 -7.24 -23.88
N ASP A 39 -43.15 -6.04 -23.34
CA ASP A 39 -44.49 -5.54 -23.07
C ASP A 39 -44.57 -4.02 -23.16
N ALA A 40 -45.76 -3.56 -23.51
CA ALA A 40 -46.09 -2.40 -24.33
C ALA A 40 -46.37 -1.08 -23.55
N PRO A 41 -46.60 0.05 -24.24
CA PRO A 41 -46.56 1.41 -23.68
C PRO A 41 -47.93 1.91 -23.20
N VAL A 42 -47.94 2.98 -22.39
CA VAL A 42 -49.14 3.78 -22.15
C VAL A 42 -48.82 5.26 -22.35
N ASP A 43 -49.42 5.82 -23.41
CA ASP A 43 -49.60 7.25 -23.65
C ASP A 43 -50.42 7.90 -22.54
N THR A 44 -50.10 9.14 -22.15
CA THR A 44 -51.12 10.20 -22.02
C THR A 44 -50.50 11.59 -21.98
N ALA A 45 -51.09 12.48 -22.78
CA ALA A 45 -50.64 13.82 -23.08
C ALA A 45 -51.01 14.87 -22.01
N ALA A 46 -50.14 15.88 -21.93
CA ALA A 46 -50.38 17.32 -21.75
C ALA A 46 -51.60 17.80 -20.94
N THR A 47 -51.34 18.61 -19.90
CA THR A 47 -52.06 19.88 -19.64
C THR A 47 -51.23 20.79 -18.73
N ALA A 48 -50.84 21.98 -19.20
CA ALA A 48 -50.56 23.13 -18.33
C ALA A 48 -51.88 23.86 -18.03
N PRO A 49 -52.07 24.49 -16.86
CA PRO A 49 -51.84 25.94 -16.85
C PRO A 49 -51.43 26.58 -15.49
N ALA A 50 -50.97 27.82 -15.63
CA ALA A 50 -51.18 29.00 -14.78
C ALA A 50 -50.32 29.28 -13.54
N VAL A 51 -49.98 30.57 -13.48
CA VAL A 51 -49.13 31.32 -12.55
C VAL A 51 -49.98 31.97 -11.45
N SER A 52 -49.51 31.95 -10.20
CA SER A 52 -49.75 32.88 -9.06
C SER A 52 -48.99 32.29 -7.87
N GLY A 53 -48.25 32.94 -6.98
CA GLY A 53 -48.09 34.33 -6.56
C GLY A 53 -47.81 34.30 -5.04
N GLY A 54 -46.80 35.02 -4.54
CA GLY A 54 -46.44 35.15 -3.09
C GLY A 54 -45.63 33.95 -2.54
N ASP A 55 -44.63 34.07 -1.67
CA ASP A 55 -44.25 35.14 -0.75
C ASP A 55 -42.72 35.16 -0.54
N THR A 56 -42.21 36.36 -0.28
CA THR A 56 -40.85 36.62 0.19
C THR A 56 -40.78 36.35 1.68
N SER A 57 -39.90 35.46 2.13
CA SER A 57 -39.43 35.44 3.51
C SER A 57 -37.93 35.18 3.57
N THR A 58 -37.24 36.21 4.04
CA THR A 58 -35.83 36.27 4.41
C THR A 58 -35.57 35.39 5.64
N SER A 59 -34.51 34.57 5.62
CA SER A 59 -33.95 33.98 6.83
C SER A 59 -32.49 34.37 7.02
N THR A 60 -32.24 34.90 8.19
CA THR A 60 -31.05 35.55 8.73
C THR A 60 -30.01 34.53 9.23
N ALA A 61 -28.74 34.89 9.12
CA ALA A 61 -27.58 34.18 9.67
C ALA A 61 -27.51 34.27 11.22
N PRO A 62 -26.90 33.29 11.91
CA PRO A 62 -26.46 33.45 13.31
C PRO A 62 -24.98 33.88 13.39
N GLY A 63 -24.72 34.92 14.18
CA GLY A 63 -23.41 35.55 14.35
C GLY A 63 -22.52 35.00 15.48
N LEU A 64 -21.26 35.45 15.42
CA LEU A 64 -20.22 35.38 16.44
C LEU A 64 -20.52 36.33 17.62
N PRO A 65 -20.01 36.05 18.84
CA PRO A 65 -19.78 37.07 19.85
C PRO A 65 -18.31 37.50 19.90
N ALA A 66 -18.10 38.82 19.95
CA ALA A 66 -16.91 39.44 20.49
C ALA A 66 -17.23 39.94 21.91
N ASP A 67 -16.25 39.89 22.82
CA ASP A 67 -16.21 40.80 23.96
C ASP A 67 -14.78 41.29 24.21
N VAL A 68 -14.69 42.52 24.68
CA VAL A 68 -13.55 43.43 24.70
C VAL A 68 -13.26 43.84 26.14
N GLY A 69 -11.96 43.96 26.44
CA GLY A 69 -11.43 44.94 27.42
C GLY A 69 -11.09 44.38 28.79
N THR A 70 -10.13 44.87 29.55
CA THR A 70 -9.13 45.96 29.44
C THR A 70 -8.33 45.93 30.77
N GLY A 71 -7.08 46.41 30.79
CA GLY A 71 -6.42 46.90 32.02
C GLY A 71 -5.07 46.24 32.37
N THR A 72 -3.92 46.75 31.90
CA THR A 72 -2.96 47.66 32.61
C THR A 72 -2.28 47.07 33.86
N ASP A 73 -0.96 46.84 33.85
CA ASP A 73 0.11 47.75 34.35
C ASP A 73 1.45 47.01 34.64
N ALA A 74 2.51 47.82 34.78
CA ALA A 74 3.95 47.57 34.71
C ALA A 74 4.64 46.77 35.84
N GLY A 75 5.90 46.36 35.59
CA GLY A 75 6.97 46.50 36.60
C GLY A 75 7.97 45.34 36.79
N THR A 76 9.10 45.40 36.09
CA THR A 76 10.51 45.22 36.54
C THR A 76 10.90 44.18 37.63
N GLY A 77 11.95 43.39 37.34
CA GLY A 77 12.81 42.78 38.36
C GLY A 77 13.88 41.83 37.83
N ALA A 78 15.12 42.30 37.75
CA ALA A 78 16.31 41.57 37.31
C ALA A 78 16.87 40.61 38.37
N GLY A 79 17.64 39.60 37.92
CA GLY A 79 18.50 38.78 38.79
C GLY A 79 19.23 37.65 38.07
N THR A 80 20.42 37.94 37.54
CA THR A 80 21.48 36.97 37.18
C THR A 80 22.41 36.76 38.40
N PRO A 81 23.05 35.59 38.55
CA PRO A 81 24.50 35.45 38.22
C PRO A 81 24.76 34.13 37.45
N THR A 82 25.51 34.05 36.34
CA THR A 82 26.96 34.24 36.04
C THR A 82 27.89 33.12 36.56
N GLY A 83 28.65 32.52 35.63
CA GLY A 83 29.93 31.78 35.83
C GLY A 83 29.86 30.29 35.46
N THR A 84 30.16 29.75 34.27
CA THR A 84 31.25 29.87 33.26
C THR A 84 32.37 28.80 33.40
N ALA A 85 32.78 28.27 32.23
CA ALA A 85 33.99 27.49 31.85
C ALA A 85 33.71 25.99 31.54
N THR A 86 33.65 25.49 30.30
CA THR A 86 34.53 25.55 29.10
C THR A 86 35.67 24.51 29.12
N SER A 87 35.68 23.67 28.08
CA SER A 87 36.82 23.05 27.36
C SER A 87 37.03 21.52 27.48
N ALA A 88 36.84 20.84 26.34
CA ALA A 88 37.61 19.68 25.85
C ALA A 88 39.04 20.14 25.40
N PRO A 89 39.98 19.32 24.83
CA PRO A 89 39.92 17.90 24.38
C PRO A 89 41.21 17.03 24.57
N ALA A 90 41.15 15.79 24.05
CA ALA A 90 42.19 14.93 23.41
C ALA A 90 43.17 13.99 24.20
N ASP A 91 42.96 12.67 23.98
CA ASP A 91 43.83 11.49 23.68
C ASP A 91 45.14 11.20 24.47
N PRO A 92 45.53 9.92 24.72
CA PRO A 92 46.28 9.14 23.70
C PRO A 92 46.03 7.61 23.65
N THR A 93 46.58 7.03 22.56
CA THR A 93 46.52 5.66 22.05
C THR A 93 47.36 4.57 22.77
N SER A 94 46.91 3.32 22.57
CA SER A 94 47.64 2.03 22.39
C SER A 94 48.40 1.32 23.54
N THR A 95 47.97 0.10 23.91
CA THR A 95 48.65 -1.20 23.62
C THR A 95 47.99 -2.40 24.35
N ALA A 96 47.96 -3.57 23.68
CA ALA A 96 47.43 -4.87 24.13
C ALA A 96 48.33 -5.59 25.17
N PRO A 97 47.89 -6.71 25.80
CA PRO A 97 48.18 -8.03 25.20
C PRO A 97 47.16 -9.18 25.45
N THR A 98 47.35 -10.23 24.66
CA THR A 98 46.78 -11.60 24.61
C THR A 98 47.36 -12.56 25.68
N ASN A 99 46.60 -13.60 26.09
CA ASN A 99 47.03 -15.03 25.99
C ASN A 99 46.06 -16.10 26.55
N THR A 100 46.28 -17.29 26.01
CA THR A 100 45.50 -18.54 25.88
C THR A 100 45.65 -19.55 27.05
N ALA A 101 44.75 -20.55 27.06
CA ALA A 101 44.58 -21.75 27.92
C ALA A 101 45.83 -22.62 28.24
N PRO A 102 45.74 -23.63 29.15
CA PRO A 102 45.42 -25.00 28.68
C PRO A 102 44.65 -25.93 29.67
N THR A 103 44.22 -27.06 29.11
CA THR A 103 43.67 -28.32 29.67
C THR A 103 44.76 -29.32 30.15
N ASN A 104 44.47 -30.20 31.13
CA ASN A 104 44.74 -31.67 31.04
C ASN A 104 44.35 -32.54 32.28
N THR A 105 43.61 -33.64 32.00
CA THR A 105 43.73 -35.08 32.39
C THR A 105 44.02 -35.60 33.82
N THR A 106 43.19 -36.61 34.20
CA THR A 106 43.29 -37.70 35.20
C THR A 106 44.55 -38.60 35.07
N PRO A 107 44.98 -39.40 36.09
CA PRO A 107 44.47 -40.78 36.28
C PRO A 107 44.38 -41.31 37.75
N ALA A 108 43.79 -42.51 37.87
CA ALA A 108 43.28 -43.24 39.03
C ALA A 108 44.31 -43.91 39.99
N ALA A 109 43.85 -44.26 41.21
CA ALA A 109 44.40 -45.40 41.99
C ALA A 109 43.41 -45.99 43.02
N THR A 110 43.23 -47.30 42.94
CA THR A 110 42.49 -48.24 43.81
C THR A 110 43.23 -48.53 45.14
N PRO A 111 42.53 -48.85 46.25
CA PRO A 111 43.15 -49.54 47.38
C PRO A 111 42.67 -51.00 47.55
N ALA A 112 43.61 -51.88 47.86
CA ALA A 112 43.44 -53.24 48.36
C ALA A 112 44.37 -53.46 49.59
N PRO A 113 44.13 -54.48 50.44
CA PRO A 113 44.10 -54.33 51.89
C PRO A 113 45.39 -54.76 52.61
N THR A 114 45.46 -54.47 53.93
CA THR A 114 46.37 -55.15 54.86
C THR A 114 45.64 -55.55 56.14
N THR A 115 45.81 -56.83 56.48
CA THR A 115 45.27 -57.56 57.62
C THR A 115 46.20 -57.45 58.83
N GLY A 116 45.62 -57.50 60.04
CA GLY A 116 46.28 -58.08 61.22
C GLY A 116 46.16 -57.28 62.51
N GLY A 117 45.50 -57.86 63.52
CA GLY A 117 45.59 -57.41 64.92
C GLY A 117 44.39 -57.83 65.77
N THR A 118 44.55 -58.89 66.56
CA THR A 118 43.48 -59.56 67.32
C THR A 118 43.55 -59.26 68.83
N THR A 119 42.38 -59.31 69.50
CA THR A 119 42.09 -59.44 70.95
C THR A 119 42.23 -58.15 71.79
N THR A 120 41.44 -57.87 72.84
CA THR A 120 40.66 -58.73 73.75
C THR A 120 39.48 -57.91 74.33
N GLY A 121 38.37 -58.57 74.66
CA GLY A 121 37.09 -57.93 74.98
C GLY A 121 36.92 -57.34 76.39
N THR A 122 35.87 -56.52 76.51
CA THR A 122 35.05 -56.34 77.72
C THR A 122 33.60 -56.04 77.29
N THR A 123 32.68 -56.48 78.13
CA THR A 123 31.22 -56.64 78.01
C THR A 123 30.46 -55.48 77.32
N PRO A 124 29.47 -55.76 76.43
CA PRO A 124 28.62 -54.73 75.86
C PRO A 124 27.64 -54.17 76.90
N THR A 125 27.68 -52.85 77.12
CA THR A 125 26.55 -52.13 77.70
C THR A 125 25.47 -52.01 76.63
N THR A 126 24.25 -52.42 76.95
CA THR A 126 23.08 -52.35 76.08
C THR A 126 22.92 -50.95 75.49
N ALA A 127 23.20 -50.79 74.20
CA ALA A 127 22.83 -49.60 73.44
C ALA A 127 21.31 -49.58 73.28
N ALA A 128 20.69 -48.45 73.63
CA ALA A 128 19.29 -48.17 73.35
C ALA A 128 19.01 -48.37 71.85
N PRO A 129 17.83 -48.88 71.46
CA PRO A 129 17.52 -49.07 70.05
C PRO A 129 17.58 -47.72 69.33
N THR A 130 18.48 -47.61 68.36
CA THR A 130 18.48 -46.52 67.39
C THR A 130 17.11 -46.52 66.71
N ALA A 131 16.32 -45.48 66.94
CA ALA A 131 15.08 -45.27 66.21
C ALA A 131 15.40 -45.26 64.71
N VAL A 132 14.82 -46.20 63.98
CA VAL A 132 14.89 -46.25 62.52
C VAL A 132 14.32 -44.92 62.01
N ALA A 133 15.13 -44.17 61.27
CA ALA A 133 14.65 -42.96 60.59
C ALA A 133 13.43 -43.33 59.74
N PRO A 134 12.30 -42.59 59.83
CA PRO A 134 11.13 -42.89 59.02
C PRO A 134 11.54 -42.90 57.55
N ALA A 135 11.15 -43.95 56.84
CA ALA A 135 11.41 -44.07 55.40
C ALA A 135 10.86 -42.82 54.69
N ALA A 136 11.67 -42.20 53.83
CA ALA A 136 11.22 -41.07 53.02
C ALA A 136 10.00 -41.49 52.20
N SER A 137 8.96 -40.65 52.20
CA SER A 137 7.74 -40.91 51.42
C SER A 137 8.08 -41.05 49.94
N THR A 138 7.57 -42.11 49.29
CA THR A 138 7.71 -42.35 47.85
C THR A 138 6.61 -41.65 47.03
N ALA A 139 5.76 -40.84 47.67
CA ALA A 139 4.62 -40.20 47.05
C ALA A 139 5.05 -39.13 46.03
N THR A 140 4.58 -39.28 44.80
CA THR A 140 4.88 -38.38 43.68
C THR A 140 3.60 -37.99 42.96
N VAL A 141 3.57 -36.74 42.50
CA VAL A 141 2.55 -36.22 41.59
C VAL A 141 3.26 -35.75 40.33
N LYS A 142 2.68 -36.05 39.17
CA LYS A 142 3.13 -35.52 37.88
C LYS A 142 1.96 -34.86 37.18
N LEU A 143 2.23 -33.72 36.56
CA LEU A 143 1.28 -33.07 35.66
C LEU A 143 1.55 -33.52 34.22
N SER A 144 0.47 -33.89 33.54
CA SER A 144 0.44 -34.06 32.08
C SER A 144 -0.47 -33.02 31.45
N GLY A 145 -0.18 -32.62 30.21
CA GLY A 145 -0.87 -31.55 29.48
C GLY A 145 0.04 -30.36 29.21
N THR A 146 -0.36 -29.52 28.25
CA THR A 146 0.38 -28.30 27.90
C THR A 146 -0.09 -27.16 28.78
N ALA A 147 0.84 -26.39 29.34
CA ALA A 147 0.53 -25.17 30.09
C ALA A 147 0.18 -24.03 29.13
N LYS A 148 -1.01 -24.09 28.53
CA LYS A 148 -1.52 -23.12 27.56
C LYS A 148 -3.00 -22.85 27.82
N VAL A 149 -3.43 -21.60 27.68
CA VAL A 149 -4.85 -21.21 27.84
C VAL A 149 -5.76 -22.12 27.02
N GLY A 150 -6.86 -22.59 27.63
CA GLY A 150 -7.82 -23.52 27.04
C GLY A 150 -7.40 -25.00 27.09
N SER A 151 -6.16 -25.31 27.47
CA SER A 151 -5.70 -26.70 27.64
C SER A 151 -6.04 -27.25 29.03
N THR A 152 -6.07 -28.58 29.16
CA THR A 152 -6.31 -29.26 30.43
C THR A 152 -5.02 -29.85 30.99
N LEU A 153 -4.72 -29.55 32.25
CA LEU A 153 -3.71 -30.22 33.04
C LEU A 153 -4.34 -31.37 33.82
N VAL A 154 -3.67 -32.52 33.88
CA VAL A 154 -4.13 -33.70 34.61
C VAL A 154 -3.05 -34.14 35.60
N ALA A 155 -3.44 -34.29 36.86
CA ALA A 155 -2.59 -34.77 37.93
C ALA A 155 -2.59 -36.31 37.97
N THR A 156 -1.42 -36.90 37.86
CA THR A 156 -1.22 -38.35 38.00
C THR A 156 -0.40 -38.63 39.26
N THR A 157 -0.91 -39.52 40.11
CA THR A 157 -0.35 -39.83 41.43
C THR A 157 0.33 -41.20 41.42
N SER A 158 1.48 -41.34 42.08
CA SER A 158 2.15 -42.64 42.28
C SER A 158 2.89 -42.70 43.62
N GLY A 159 3.04 -43.90 44.19
CA GLY A 159 3.86 -44.12 45.39
C GLY A 159 3.23 -43.67 46.72
N PHE A 160 1.94 -43.32 46.74
CA PHE A 160 1.17 -43.06 47.96
C PHE A 160 0.82 -44.37 48.68
N THR A 161 0.84 -44.35 50.01
CA THR A 161 0.58 -45.53 50.84
C THR A 161 -0.92 -45.79 50.97
N LYS A 162 -1.38 -46.99 50.58
CA LYS A 162 -2.77 -47.47 50.72
C LYS A 162 -3.85 -46.40 50.44
N PRO A 163 -3.82 -45.71 49.28
CA PRO A 163 -4.74 -44.62 49.02
C PRO A 163 -6.18 -45.13 48.97
N THR A 164 -7.08 -44.51 49.75
CA THR A 164 -8.53 -44.76 49.65
C THR A 164 -9.25 -43.68 48.85
N SER A 165 -8.73 -42.46 48.90
CA SER A 165 -9.22 -41.29 48.15
C SER A 165 -8.13 -40.21 48.16
N PHE A 166 -8.07 -39.41 47.10
CA PHE A 166 -7.21 -38.23 47.04
C PHE A 166 -8.06 -36.97 47.13
N SER A 167 -7.48 -35.91 47.69
CA SER A 167 -8.00 -34.54 47.58
C SER A 167 -6.99 -33.69 46.82
N TYR A 168 -7.50 -32.86 45.92
CA TYR A 168 -6.70 -31.99 45.08
C TYR A 168 -6.93 -30.55 45.49
N LEU A 169 -5.85 -29.76 45.53
CA LEU A 169 -5.91 -28.33 45.70
C LEU A 169 -5.07 -27.69 44.61
N TRP A 170 -5.74 -27.05 43.66
CA TRP A 170 -5.08 -26.29 42.60
C TRP A 170 -4.79 -24.86 43.07
N SER A 171 -3.70 -24.30 42.58
CA SER A 171 -3.34 -22.90 42.79
C SER A 171 -2.71 -22.31 41.55
N VAL A 172 -3.01 -21.05 41.26
CA VAL A 172 -2.49 -20.31 40.11
C VAL A 172 -1.73 -19.10 40.63
N GLY A 173 -0.45 -18.99 40.29
CA GLY A 173 0.39 -17.90 40.80
C GLY A 173 0.50 -17.87 42.34
N GLY A 174 0.30 -19.02 42.99
CA GLY A 174 0.31 -19.15 44.45
C GLY A 174 -1.03 -18.87 45.14
N VAL A 175 -2.09 -18.52 44.40
CA VAL A 175 -3.44 -18.35 44.95
C VAL A 175 -4.24 -19.62 44.73
N ALA A 176 -4.78 -20.19 45.80
CA ALA A 176 -5.62 -21.40 45.72
C ALA A 176 -6.92 -21.14 44.95
N THR A 177 -7.34 -22.10 44.15
CA THR A 177 -8.64 -22.11 43.47
C THR A 177 -9.64 -22.97 44.25
N ASP A 178 -10.89 -22.97 43.83
CA ASP A 178 -11.97 -23.83 44.33
C ASP A 178 -12.07 -25.17 43.58
N ILE A 179 -11.14 -25.44 42.65
CA ILE A 179 -11.10 -26.68 41.89
C ILE A 179 -10.48 -27.78 42.74
N ASP A 180 -11.23 -28.87 42.93
CA ASP A 180 -10.85 -30.03 43.74
C ASP A 180 -10.76 -31.35 42.94
N ASP A 181 -10.85 -31.26 41.60
CA ASP A 181 -10.75 -32.40 40.69
C ASP A 181 -9.29 -32.78 40.37
N GLY A 182 -9.08 -34.00 39.89
CA GLY A 182 -7.77 -34.45 39.38
C GLY A 182 -7.32 -33.73 38.10
N SER A 183 -8.17 -32.88 37.51
CA SER A 183 -7.90 -32.09 36.32
C SER A 183 -8.15 -30.60 36.52
N TYR A 184 -7.49 -29.77 35.71
CA TYR A 184 -7.62 -28.32 35.72
C TYR A 184 -7.61 -27.78 34.29
N VAL A 185 -8.67 -27.09 33.88
CA VAL A 185 -8.75 -26.39 32.59
C VAL A 185 -8.18 -25.00 32.76
N ILE A 186 -7.11 -24.69 32.02
CA ILE A 186 -6.42 -23.41 32.09
C ILE A 186 -7.31 -22.30 31.52
N GLN A 187 -7.53 -21.27 32.32
CA GLN A 187 -8.36 -20.11 31.97
C GLN A 187 -7.51 -18.99 31.36
N PRO A 188 -8.10 -18.04 30.59
CA PRO A 188 -7.38 -16.88 30.09
C PRO A 188 -6.67 -16.06 31.18
N GLY A 189 -7.30 -15.94 32.37
CA GLY A 189 -6.72 -15.27 33.52
C GLY A 189 -5.48 -15.95 34.13
N ASP A 190 -5.13 -17.15 33.68
CA ASP A 190 -3.97 -17.91 34.16
C ASP A 190 -2.71 -17.63 33.34
N ALA A 191 -2.82 -16.93 32.21
CA ALA A 191 -1.70 -16.55 31.36
C ALA A 191 -0.56 -15.90 32.16
N ALA A 192 0.67 -16.22 31.78
CA ALA A 192 1.91 -15.81 32.45
C ALA A 192 2.08 -16.29 33.90
N LYS A 193 1.19 -17.15 34.43
CA LYS A 193 1.30 -17.73 35.78
C LYS A 193 1.72 -19.20 35.72
N VAL A 194 2.12 -19.74 36.87
CA VAL A 194 2.38 -21.17 37.06
C VAL A 194 1.21 -21.79 37.81
N VAL A 195 0.69 -22.90 37.28
CA VAL A 195 -0.34 -23.72 37.93
C VAL A 195 0.35 -24.77 38.79
N THR A 196 -0.06 -24.91 40.04
CA THR A 196 0.46 -25.91 40.99
C THR A 196 -0.70 -26.72 41.55
N VAL A 197 -0.57 -28.05 41.52
CA VAL A 197 -1.49 -28.96 42.21
C VAL A 197 -0.82 -29.51 43.46
N THR A 198 -1.54 -29.52 44.57
CA THR A 198 -1.16 -30.25 45.78
C THR A 198 -2.15 -31.38 46.00
N VAL A 199 -1.65 -32.62 46.05
CA VAL A 199 -2.46 -33.81 46.26
C VAL A 199 -2.23 -34.33 47.67
N THR A 200 -3.33 -34.58 48.38
CA THR A 200 -3.34 -34.99 49.77
C THR A 200 -4.05 -36.35 49.91
N ASN A 201 -3.36 -37.34 50.48
CA ASN A 201 -3.87 -38.66 50.85
C ASN A 201 -3.98 -38.75 52.38
N THR A 202 -5.18 -39.00 52.90
CA THR A 202 -5.39 -39.18 54.35
C THR A 202 -5.47 -40.66 54.68
N LEU A 203 -4.55 -41.13 55.52
CA LEU A 203 -4.43 -42.53 55.94
C LEU A 203 -5.46 -42.88 57.01
N ARG A 204 -5.71 -44.19 57.19
CA ARG A 204 -6.70 -44.68 58.19
C ARG A 204 -6.35 -44.34 59.64
N ASP A 205 -5.08 -44.08 59.93
CA ASP A 205 -4.60 -43.66 61.25
C ASP A 205 -4.68 -42.13 61.45
N GLY A 206 -5.21 -41.39 60.47
CA GLY A 206 -5.34 -39.95 60.48
C GLY A 206 -4.08 -39.19 60.06
N SER A 207 -2.98 -39.88 59.74
CA SER A 207 -1.80 -39.24 59.18
C SER A 207 -2.02 -38.86 57.70
N VAL A 208 -1.21 -37.94 57.19
CA VAL A 208 -1.42 -37.35 55.85
C VAL A 208 -0.14 -37.42 55.03
N GLU A 209 -0.26 -37.85 53.77
CA GLU A 209 0.80 -37.77 52.78
C GLU A 209 0.45 -36.69 51.75
N THR A 210 1.40 -35.78 51.48
CA THR A 210 1.21 -34.71 50.49
C THR A 210 2.32 -34.75 49.45
N SER A 211 1.98 -34.45 48.21
CA SER A 211 2.94 -34.27 47.13
C SER A 211 2.39 -33.23 46.15
N SER A 212 3.27 -32.50 45.47
CA SER A 212 2.89 -31.41 44.59
C SER A 212 3.62 -31.45 43.26
N ALA A 213 3.02 -30.87 42.24
CA ALA A 213 3.60 -30.69 40.93
C ALA A 213 3.27 -29.30 40.39
N LYS A 214 4.20 -28.74 39.62
CA LYS A 214 4.08 -27.43 38.99
C LYS A 214 4.08 -27.57 37.47
N SER A 215 3.26 -26.77 36.79
CA SER A 215 3.31 -26.63 35.35
C SER A 215 4.50 -25.75 34.91
N ALA A 216 4.75 -25.69 33.60
CA ALA A 216 5.46 -24.55 33.03
C ALA A 216 4.62 -23.26 33.19
N VAL A 217 5.22 -22.10 32.88
CA VAL A 217 4.47 -20.84 32.78
C VAL A 217 3.40 -20.99 31.70
N VAL A 218 2.16 -20.60 32.01
CA VAL A 218 1.05 -20.68 31.08
C VAL A 218 1.26 -19.73 29.91
N THR A 219 1.23 -20.27 28.70
CA THR A 219 1.27 -19.50 27.45
C THR A 219 -0.12 -19.18 26.92
N GLU A 220 -0.19 -18.15 26.09
CA GLU A 220 -1.38 -17.70 25.39
C GLU A 220 -0.96 -17.30 23.98
N ASP A 221 -1.69 -17.81 22.98
CA ASP A 221 -1.43 -17.48 21.57
C ASP A 221 -1.67 -15.98 21.34
N PRO A 222 -0.93 -15.36 20.41
CA PRO A 222 -1.13 -13.96 20.12
C PRO A 222 -2.50 -13.73 19.47
N VAL A 223 -3.18 -12.65 19.86
CA VAL A 223 -4.45 -12.21 19.27
C VAL A 223 -4.42 -10.70 19.10
N PHE A 224 -4.64 -10.20 17.88
CA PHE A 224 -4.79 -8.77 17.62
C PHE A 224 -6.04 -8.23 18.32
N VAL A 225 -5.90 -7.07 18.96
CA VAL A 225 -6.97 -6.44 19.75
C VAL A 225 -7.09 -4.95 19.43
N ASP A 226 -8.27 -4.39 19.68
CA ASP A 226 -8.51 -2.96 19.59
C ASP A 226 -7.95 -2.22 20.84
N ALA A 227 -8.15 -0.90 20.89
CA ALA A 227 -7.74 -0.09 22.04
C ALA A 227 -8.43 -0.47 23.36
N ALA A 228 -9.58 -1.15 23.30
CA ALA A 228 -10.31 -1.66 24.46
C ALA A 228 -9.89 -3.10 24.84
N GLY A 229 -8.97 -3.72 24.11
CA GLY A 229 -8.52 -5.09 24.33
C GLY A 229 -9.46 -6.15 23.75
N LYS A 230 -10.42 -5.77 22.90
CA LYS A 230 -11.32 -6.72 22.24
C LYS A 230 -10.67 -7.29 20.97
N PRO A 231 -10.80 -8.60 20.69
CA PRO A 231 -10.25 -9.19 19.46
C PRO A 231 -10.72 -8.47 18.19
N VAL A 232 -9.76 -8.19 17.31
CA VAL A 232 -9.99 -7.66 15.95
C VAL A 232 -10.04 -8.83 14.99
N THR A 233 -11.07 -8.86 14.13
CA THR A 233 -11.24 -9.92 13.12
C THR A 233 -10.88 -9.46 11.70
N ALA A 234 -10.76 -8.15 11.49
CA ALA A 234 -10.39 -7.59 10.19
C ALA A 234 -8.95 -7.93 9.84
N GLY A 235 -8.69 -8.23 8.56
CA GLY A 235 -7.36 -8.53 8.04
C GLY A 235 -6.76 -9.84 8.53
N LEU A 236 -7.49 -10.78 9.13
CA LEU A 236 -6.89 -12.04 9.62
C LEU A 236 -6.82 -13.16 8.56
N ASP A 237 -7.44 -12.95 7.41
CA ASP A 237 -7.49 -13.91 6.31
C ASP A 237 -6.69 -13.32 5.12
N PRO A 238 -5.67 -14.01 4.58
CA PRO A 238 -4.90 -13.54 3.42
C PRO A 238 -5.77 -13.30 2.19
N ASP A 239 -6.86 -14.04 2.03
CA ASP A 239 -7.78 -13.93 0.89
C ASP A 239 -9.05 -13.13 1.24
N GLY A 240 -9.10 -12.57 2.46
CA GLY A 240 -10.26 -11.89 3.00
C GLY A 240 -10.17 -10.36 2.94
N GLU A 241 -11.11 -9.72 3.64
CA GLU A 241 -11.13 -8.26 3.78
C GLU A 241 -9.94 -7.77 4.62
N ARG A 242 -9.15 -6.86 4.05
CA ARG A 242 -8.03 -6.20 4.69
C ARG A 242 -8.50 -5.32 5.86
N LEU A 243 -7.63 -5.07 6.82
CA LEU A 243 -7.84 -3.98 7.77
C LEU A 243 -7.65 -2.65 7.03
N ALA A 244 -8.75 -1.95 6.74
CA ALA A 244 -8.71 -0.64 6.10
C ALA A 244 -8.24 0.45 7.08
N LEU A 245 -7.26 1.24 6.64
CA LEU A 245 -6.77 2.45 7.30
C LEU A 245 -6.81 3.61 6.30
N ASP A 246 -7.37 4.74 6.70
CA ASP A 246 -7.52 5.90 5.82
C ASP A 246 -6.79 7.12 6.39
N THR A 247 -6.16 7.90 5.51
CA THR A 247 -5.61 9.22 5.81
C THR A 247 -5.66 10.10 4.56
N THR A 248 -5.24 11.35 4.67
CA THR A 248 -5.17 12.29 3.55
C THR A 248 -3.75 12.79 3.39
N ALA A 249 -3.32 13.05 2.16
CA ALA A 249 -2.00 13.59 1.84
C ALA A 249 -1.68 14.84 2.67
N GLY A 250 -0.49 14.87 3.25
CA GLY A 250 0.01 15.92 4.14
C GLY A 250 -0.59 15.94 5.55
N ASN A 251 -1.50 15.02 5.90
CA ASN A 251 -1.97 14.87 7.28
C ASN A 251 -1.04 13.94 8.07
N ALA A 252 -0.76 14.31 9.32
CA ALA A 252 -0.07 13.43 10.25
C ALA A 252 -0.95 12.21 10.56
N PHE A 253 -0.40 11.02 10.36
CA PHE A 253 -1.07 9.74 10.57
C PHE A 253 -0.42 8.96 11.72
N SER A 254 -1.24 8.27 12.51
CA SER A 254 -0.77 7.30 13.50
C SER A 254 -1.81 6.22 13.76
N TYR A 255 -1.37 4.97 13.72
CA TYR A 255 -2.14 3.79 14.10
C TYR A 255 -1.28 2.87 14.97
N THR A 256 -1.86 2.27 16.01
CA THR A 256 -1.13 1.34 16.89
C THR A 256 -1.73 -0.05 16.78
N PHE A 257 -0.96 -0.98 16.23
CA PHE A 257 -1.26 -2.41 16.32
C PHE A 257 -1.09 -2.88 17.75
N ARG A 258 -2.05 -3.66 18.23
CA ARG A 258 -2.06 -4.19 19.60
C ARG A 258 -2.35 -5.66 19.53
N ALA A 259 -1.64 -6.44 20.34
CA ALA A 259 -1.87 -7.86 20.48
C ALA A 259 -1.78 -8.26 21.95
N THR A 260 -2.63 -9.20 22.34
CA THR A 260 -2.53 -9.95 23.59
C THR A 260 -1.77 -11.24 23.34
N GLY A 261 -1.24 -11.87 24.39
CA GLY A 261 -0.48 -13.12 24.31
C GLY A 261 0.48 -13.27 25.48
N SER A 262 0.90 -14.51 25.73
CA SER A 262 1.89 -14.84 26.76
C SER A 262 2.89 -15.86 26.21
N PRO A 263 4.19 -15.52 26.10
CA PRO A 263 4.83 -14.24 26.44
C PRO A 263 4.28 -13.01 25.68
N ALA A 264 4.64 -11.80 26.13
CA ALA A 264 4.20 -10.58 25.46
C ALA A 264 4.54 -10.62 23.95
N PRO A 265 3.57 -10.34 23.05
CA PRO A 265 3.83 -10.43 21.61
C PRO A 265 4.87 -9.41 21.12
N THR A 266 5.64 -9.80 20.11
CA THR A 266 6.50 -8.92 19.32
C THR A 266 5.90 -8.69 17.94
N PHE A 267 6.09 -7.49 17.36
CA PHE A 267 5.58 -7.16 16.03
C PHE A 267 6.68 -7.14 14.96
N ALA A 268 6.29 -7.39 13.71
CA ALA A 268 7.12 -7.17 12.53
C ALA A 268 6.25 -6.92 11.29
N LEU A 269 6.78 -6.21 10.29
CA LEU A 269 6.15 -6.13 8.97
C LEU A 269 6.32 -7.46 8.22
N ALA A 270 5.37 -7.74 7.34
CA ALA A 270 5.38 -8.83 6.38
C ALA A 270 4.74 -8.36 5.06
N TYR A 271 4.94 -9.13 4.00
CA TYR A 271 4.34 -8.84 2.69
C TYR A 271 2.81 -9.01 2.73
N ALA A 272 2.11 -8.17 1.97
CA ALA A 272 0.67 -8.28 1.76
C ALA A 272 0.28 -9.64 1.17
N TYR A 273 1.10 -10.13 0.24
CA TYR A 273 0.92 -11.41 -0.42
C TYR A 273 2.07 -12.34 0.01
N PRO A 274 1.78 -13.46 0.69
CA PRO A 274 2.81 -14.32 1.27
C PRO A 274 3.64 -15.07 0.21
N ASP A 275 3.20 -15.11 -1.03
CA ASP A 275 3.91 -15.61 -2.21
C ASP A 275 4.86 -14.60 -2.85
N ASP A 276 4.75 -13.30 -2.51
CA ASP A 276 5.72 -12.26 -2.91
C ASP A 276 7.06 -12.38 -2.17
N VAL A 277 7.17 -13.34 -1.23
CA VAL A 277 8.47 -13.76 -0.70
C VAL A 277 9.21 -14.48 -1.83
N SER A 278 10.01 -13.75 -2.60
CA SER A 278 10.90 -14.33 -3.59
C SER A 278 11.88 -15.27 -2.87
N ASP A 279 11.73 -16.59 -3.09
CA ASP A 279 12.70 -17.62 -2.70
C ASP A 279 13.95 -17.62 -3.61
N ASP A 280 14.07 -16.63 -4.49
CA ASP A 280 15.25 -16.43 -5.32
C ASP A 280 16.24 -15.53 -4.58
N SER A 281 16.94 -16.12 -3.61
CA SER A 281 18.24 -15.62 -3.18
C SER A 281 19.23 -15.81 -4.33
N SER A 282 19.05 -15.10 -5.45
CA SER A 282 20.06 -15.01 -6.48
C SER A 282 21.24 -14.24 -5.87
N ASP A 283 22.42 -14.85 -5.94
CA ASP A 283 23.72 -14.35 -5.43
C ASP A 283 24.22 -13.09 -6.19
N ASP A 284 23.34 -12.47 -6.96
CA ASP A 284 23.54 -11.19 -7.62
C ASP A 284 22.92 -10.15 -6.68
N GLY A 285 23.76 -9.38 -5.97
CA GLY A 285 23.40 -8.50 -4.85
C GLY A 285 22.48 -7.31 -5.20
N ASP A 286 21.36 -7.61 -5.83
CA ASP A 286 20.24 -6.77 -6.16
C ASP A 286 19.42 -6.63 -4.86
N ASP A 287 19.15 -5.41 -4.40
CA ASP A 287 18.38 -5.17 -3.18
C ASP A 287 16.99 -5.86 -3.30
N GLU A 288 16.84 -7.03 -2.67
CA GLU A 288 15.55 -7.66 -2.45
C GLU A 288 14.63 -6.65 -1.75
N GLY A 289 13.50 -6.32 -2.38
CA GLY A 289 12.55 -5.36 -1.81
C GLY A 289 12.06 -5.85 -0.45
N SER A 290 12.13 -5.03 0.58
CA SER A 290 11.76 -5.36 1.96
C SER A 290 10.26 -5.16 2.21
N PRO A 291 9.67 -5.76 3.27
CA PRO A 291 8.30 -5.46 3.68
C PRO A 291 8.03 -3.98 3.97
N ALA A 292 9.07 -3.20 4.28
CA ALA A 292 8.94 -1.77 4.55
C ALA A 292 8.70 -0.95 3.27
N ASP A 293 9.11 -1.46 2.11
CA ASP A 293 8.96 -0.76 0.81
C ASP A 293 7.51 -0.78 0.29
N GLN A 294 6.63 -1.57 0.92
CA GLN A 294 5.18 -1.56 0.68
C GLN A 294 4.45 -0.44 1.43
N LEU A 295 5.10 0.26 2.36
CA LEU A 295 4.47 1.36 3.07
C LEU A 295 4.38 2.61 2.18
N PRO A 296 3.35 3.47 2.34
CA PRO A 296 3.32 4.76 1.68
C PRO A 296 4.57 5.58 2.02
N ASP A 297 5.10 6.30 1.03
CA ASP A 297 6.23 7.20 1.23
C ASP A 297 6.00 8.13 2.43
N GLY A 298 6.97 8.19 3.34
CA GLY A 298 6.87 9.03 4.55
C GLY A 298 6.09 8.42 5.73
N ILE A 299 5.55 7.20 5.58
CA ILE A 299 4.99 6.39 6.68
C ILE A 299 6.00 5.33 7.11
N THR A 300 6.13 5.13 8.42
CA THR A 300 7.09 4.17 9.01
C THR A 300 6.44 3.32 10.10
N PHE A 301 6.96 2.11 10.30
CA PHE A 301 6.51 1.18 11.34
C PHE A 301 7.58 0.97 12.41
N ASP A 302 7.23 1.22 13.67
CA ASP A 302 8.04 0.88 14.83
C ASP A 302 7.63 -0.49 15.40
N ALA A 303 8.42 -1.51 15.11
CA ALA A 303 8.21 -2.88 15.59
C ALA A 303 8.27 -3.04 17.12
N ALA A 304 8.96 -2.15 17.83
CA ALA A 304 9.05 -2.22 19.29
C ALA A 304 7.74 -1.77 19.97
N THR A 305 7.00 -0.86 19.32
CA THR A 305 5.77 -0.28 19.87
C THR A 305 4.50 -0.70 19.12
N GLY A 306 4.65 -1.29 17.93
CA GLY A 306 3.55 -1.59 17.01
C GLY A 306 2.93 -0.34 16.38
N VAL A 307 3.63 0.79 16.38
CA VAL A 307 3.09 2.07 15.88
C VAL A 307 3.47 2.26 14.42
N LEU A 308 2.46 2.41 13.57
CA LEU A 308 2.57 2.90 12.21
C LEU A 308 2.31 4.41 12.22
N SER A 309 3.25 5.23 11.77
CA SER A 309 3.10 6.69 11.82
C SER A 309 3.95 7.43 10.80
N GLY A 310 3.54 8.66 10.49
CA GLY A 310 4.28 9.55 9.60
C GLY A 310 3.38 10.55 8.89
N THR A 311 3.82 11.01 7.73
CA THR A 311 3.04 11.87 6.84
C THR A 311 3.41 11.52 5.40
N SER A 312 2.45 11.07 4.61
CA SER A 312 2.61 10.90 3.17
C SER A 312 2.07 12.12 2.47
N ASP A 313 2.79 12.63 1.49
CA ASP A 313 2.33 13.69 0.58
C ASP A 313 1.78 13.10 -0.73
N GLU A 314 1.84 11.79 -0.90
CA GLU A 314 1.34 11.08 -2.08
C GLU A 314 0.01 10.40 -1.78
N ALA A 315 -0.96 10.64 -2.66
CA ALA A 315 -2.18 9.87 -2.69
C ALA A 315 -1.91 8.49 -3.30
N THR A 316 -2.14 7.44 -2.53
CA THR A 316 -1.80 6.06 -2.90
C THR A 316 -2.64 5.07 -2.11
N ASP A 317 -2.83 3.90 -2.68
CA ASP A 317 -3.38 2.72 -2.03
C ASP A 317 -2.28 1.68 -1.95
N THR A 318 -1.94 1.25 -0.75
CA THR A 318 -0.90 0.24 -0.54
C THR A 318 -1.38 -0.84 0.41
N GLU A 319 -0.96 -2.07 0.16
CA GLU A 319 -1.21 -3.19 1.04
C GLU A 319 0.09 -3.65 1.70
N PHE A 320 0.00 -4.11 2.95
CA PHE A 320 1.09 -4.75 3.68
C PHE A 320 0.51 -5.67 4.76
N ALA A 321 1.37 -6.35 5.50
CA ALA A 321 0.95 -7.14 6.65
C ALA A 321 1.77 -6.83 7.90
N VAL A 322 1.13 -7.03 9.06
CA VAL A 322 1.77 -6.96 10.37
C VAL A 322 1.61 -8.31 11.05
N THR A 323 2.72 -8.85 11.55
CA THR A 323 2.73 -10.09 12.32
C THR A 323 2.82 -9.78 13.82
N ALA A 324 2.16 -10.60 14.64
CA ALA A 324 2.33 -10.63 16.08
C ALA A 324 2.75 -12.04 16.50
N THR A 325 3.93 -12.16 17.13
CA THR A 325 4.49 -13.45 17.54
C THR A 325 4.56 -13.55 19.06
N SER A 326 3.99 -14.61 19.63
CA SER A 326 4.07 -14.95 21.06
C SER A 326 4.34 -16.44 21.22
N GLY A 327 5.38 -16.79 21.97
CA GLY A 327 5.66 -18.17 22.37
C GLY A 327 5.93 -19.13 21.20
N GLY A 328 6.35 -18.61 20.04
CA GLY A 328 6.55 -19.38 18.81
C GLY A 328 5.31 -19.50 17.91
N THR A 329 4.15 -19.01 18.35
CA THR A 329 2.96 -18.85 17.51
C THR A 329 2.98 -17.46 16.88
N THR A 330 2.67 -17.36 15.58
CA THR A 330 2.51 -16.09 14.87
C THR A 330 1.10 -15.98 14.33
N VAL A 331 0.49 -14.80 14.45
CA VAL A 331 -0.73 -14.40 13.74
C VAL A 331 -0.41 -13.20 12.85
N THR A 332 -1.07 -13.11 11.70
CA THR A 332 -0.86 -12.06 10.70
C THR A 332 -2.13 -11.23 10.56
N GLN A 333 -1.97 -9.93 10.42
CA GLN A 333 -3.01 -8.98 10.07
C GLN A 333 -2.62 -8.27 8.78
N TYR A 334 -3.39 -8.51 7.72
CA TYR A 334 -3.28 -7.88 6.41
C TYR A 334 -4.00 -6.54 6.40
N VAL A 335 -3.35 -5.51 5.86
CA VAL A 335 -3.73 -4.11 6.01
C VAL A 335 -3.73 -3.47 4.63
N GLU A 336 -4.74 -2.66 4.37
CA GLU A 336 -4.80 -1.74 3.25
C GLU A 336 -4.79 -0.33 3.83
N ILE A 337 -3.84 0.51 3.41
CA ILE A 337 -3.83 1.91 3.76
C ILE A 337 -4.08 2.75 2.51
N THR A 338 -5.13 3.56 2.57
CA THR A 338 -5.50 4.55 1.58
C THR A 338 -5.06 5.93 2.06
N VAL A 339 -4.22 6.58 1.28
CA VAL A 339 -3.91 8.00 1.40
C VAL A 339 -4.70 8.73 0.32
N ASP A 340 -5.78 9.40 0.71
CA ASP A 340 -6.57 10.23 -0.20
C ASP A 340 -5.78 11.49 -0.60
N ALA A 341 -6.06 12.04 -1.78
CA ALA A 341 -5.57 13.36 -2.16
C ALA A 341 -6.09 14.44 -1.19
N ALA A 342 -5.28 15.47 -0.96
CA ALA A 342 -5.73 16.63 -0.20
C ALA A 342 -6.76 17.44 -1.00
N ALA A 343 -7.31 18.48 -0.38
CA ALA A 343 -8.24 19.38 -1.08
C ALA A 343 -7.60 19.95 -2.37
N ALA A 344 -8.41 20.01 -3.44
CA ALA A 344 -8.00 20.56 -4.72
C ALA A 344 -7.38 21.96 -4.57
N ALA A 345 -6.25 22.16 -5.25
CA ALA A 345 -5.46 23.39 -5.24
C ALA A 345 -5.42 24.07 -6.61
N GLY A 346 -5.67 23.35 -7.71
CA GLY A 346 -5.75 23.93 -9.04
C GLY A 346 -5.95 22.88 -10.14
N VAL A 347 -5.89 23.33 -11.40
CA VAL A 347 -5.91 22.45 -12.57
C VAL A 347 -4.48 22.27 -13.06
N GLN A 348 -4.01 21.03 -13.18
CA GLN A 348 -2.76 20.74 -13.87
C GLN A 348 -3.08 20.25 -15.27
N VAL A 349 -2.29 20.69 -16.26
CA VAL A 349 -2.56 20.40 -17.67
C VAL A 349 -1.35 19.70 -18.28
N PHE A 350 -1.59 18.62 -19.00
CA PHE A 350 -0.68 17.98 -19.91
C PHE A 350 -0.96 18.48 -21.34
N SER A 351 0.08 18.71 -22.12
CA SER A 351 -0.04 19.04 -23.54
C SER A 351 1.05 18.39 -24.38
N THR A 352 0.72 18.00 -25.60
CA THR A 352 1.66 17.44 -26.58
C THR A 352 1.17 17.66 -28.01
N ASP A 353 2.02 17.48 -29.02
CA ASP A 353 1.57 17.41 -30.41
C ASP A 353 0.73 16.15 -30.62
N ARG A 354 -0.49 16.32 -31.14
CA ARG A 354 -1.47 15.24 -31.26
C ARG A 354 -0.97 14.10 -32.15
N ASP A 355 -0.43 14.45 -33.32
CA ASP A 355 -0.01 13.44 -34.29
C ASP A 355 1.21 12.66 -33.76
N ALA A 356 2.15 13.36 -33.11
CA ALA A 356 3.28 12.74 -32.44
C ALA A 356 2.84 11.80 -31.31
N PHE A 357 1.84 12.19 -30.51
CA PHE A 357 1.30 11.33 -29.45
C PHE A 357 0.61 10.08 -29.99
N LEU A 358 -0.19 10.21 -31.06
CA LEU A 358 -0.81 9.05 -31.68
C LEU A 358 0.21 8.12 -32.34
N GLU A 359 1.32 8.65 -32.87
CA GLU A 359 2.44 7.83 -33.34
C GLU A 359 3.14 7.11 -32.19
N TYR A 360 3.39 7.80 -31.08
CA TYR A 360 3.92 7.20 -29.85
C TYR A 360 3.05 6.05 -29.35
N VAL A 361 1.74 6.25 -29.22
CA VAL A 361 0.81 5.18 -28.79
C VAL A 361 0.83 4.00 -29.78
N LYS A 362 0.83 4.27 -31.08
CA LYS A 362 0.90 3.20 -32.10
C LYS A 362 2.20 2.41 -32.03
N SER A 363 3.32 3.07 -31.73
CA SER A 363 4.64 2.42 -31.65
C SER A 363 4.71 1.32 -30.58
N GLY A 364 4.03 1.53 -29.45
CA GLY A 364 3.92 0.53 -28.37
C GLY A 364 2.95 -0.62 -28.66
N SER A 365 2.22 -0.57 -29.77
CA SER A 365 1.16 -1.52 -30.12
C SER A 365 1.48 -2.41 -31.33
N GLY A 366 2.57 -2.14 -32.05
CA GLY A 366 2.91 -2.81 -33.29
C GLY A 366 3.91 -3.95 -33.14
N ASP A 367 3.81 -4.95 -34.02
CA ASP A 367 4.79 -6.05 -34.17
C ASP A 367 6.14 -5.60 -34.78
N SER A 368 6.46 -4.30 -34.76
CA SER A 368 7.64 -3.76 -35.42
C SER A 368 8.36 -2.77 -34.53
N PRO A 369 9.69 -2.92 -34.39
CA PRO A 369 10.48 -2.01 -33.58
C PRO A 369 10.38 -0.59 -34.14
N ALA A 370 10.16 0.36 -33.25
CA ALA A 370 10.02 1.76 -33.54
C ALA A 370 10.80 2.55 -32.47
N ASP A 371 11.70 3.40 -32.96
CA ASP A 371 12.41 4.36 -32.15
C ASP A 371 11.80 5.74 -32.38
N GLY A 372 11.64 6.52 -31.32
CA GLY A 372 11.13 7.86 -31.46
C GLY A 372 11.32 8.73 -30.23
N THR A 373 10.84 9.96 -30.36
CA THR A 373 10.84 10.94 -29.28
C THR A 373 9.49 11.62 -29.20
N LEU A 374 8.95 11.73 -27.99
CA LEU A 374 7.75 12.50 -27.70
C LEU A 374 8.15 13.71 -26.85
N THR A 375 7.81 14.91 -27.30
CA THR A 375 7.92 16.12 -26.46
C THR A 375 6.54 16.44 -25.91
N SER A 376 6.45 16.54 -24.59
CA SER A 376 5.25 16.95 -23.89
C SER A 376 5.55 18.06 -22.90
N TRP A 377 4.49 18.72 -22.42
CA TRP A 377 4.57 19.81 -21.46
C TRP A 377 3.60 19.55 -20.32
N ILE A 378 4.09 19.73 -19.10
CA ILE A 378 3.30 19.72 -17.88
C ILE A 378 3.17 21.16 -17.43
N ILE A 379 1.94 21.65 -17.34
CA ILE A 379 1.60 22.99 -16.90
C ILE A 379 1.01 22.87 -15.49
N ASP A 380 1.78 23.33 -14.50
CA ASP A 380 1.38 23.35 -13.10
C ASP A 380 0.24 24.33 -12.84
N THR A 381 -0.37 24.23 -11.65
CA THR A 381 -1.55 25.00 -11.24
C THR A 381 -1.36 26.53 -11.26
N ASP A 382 -0.12 27.00 -11.27
CA ASP A 382 0.26 28.42 -11.37
C ASP A 382 0.62 28.85 -12.81
N GLY A 383 0.52 27.95 -13.77
CA GLY A 383 0.89 28.15 -15.17
C GLY A 383 2.38 27.91 -15.46
N HIS A 384 3.17 27.47 -14.47
CA HIS A 384 4.56 27.09 -14.67
C HIS A 384 4.65 25.86 -15.59
N VAL A 385 5.62 25.86 -16.51
CA VAL A 385 5.76 24.80 -17.53
C VAL A 385 7.01 23.98 -17.26
N MET A 386 6.87 22.66 -17.25
CA MET A 386 7.96 21.69 -17.37
C MET A 386 7.89 21.07 -18.77
N THR A 387 9.03 20.91 -19.44
CA THR A 387 9.11 20.17 -20.72
C THR A 387 9.63 18.78 -20.45
N ASP A 388 8.91 17.76 -20.89
CA ASP A 388 9.37 16.38 -20.86
C ASP A 388 9.67 15.90 -22.29
N VAL A 389 10.88 15.38 -22.48
CA VAL A 389 11.29 14.73 -23.72
C VAL A 389 11.53 13.26 -23.42
N GLU A 390 10.58 12.44 -23.86
CA GLU A 390 10.65 11.00 -23.75
C GLU A 390 11.27 10.43 -25.03
N THR A 391 12.32 9.62 -24.86
CA THR A 391 12.90 8.81 -25.95
C THR A 391 12.50 7.37 -25.71
N PHE A 392 11.87 6.75 -26.69
CA PHE A 392 11.35 5.38 -26.59
C PHE A 392 11.90 4.51 -27.71
N HIS A 393 12.04 3.23 -27.41
CA HIS A 393 12.55 2.18 -28.28
C HIS A 393 11.67 0.96 -28.06
N THR A 394 10.94 0.53 -29.08
CA THR A 394 10.22 -0.74 -29.03
C THR A 394 11.05 -1.83 -29.68
N THR A 395 11.16 -2.96 -28.98
CA THR A 395 11.87 -4.15 -29.42
C THR A 395 10.94 -5.35 -29.38
N ASP A 396 11.37 -6.49 -29.91
CA ASP A 396 10.64 -7.76 -29.77
C ASP A 396 10.48 -8.18 -28.29
N ASP A 397 11.36 -7.69 -27.41
CA ASP A 397 11.38 -7.98 -25.97
C ASP A 397 10.52 -7.00 -25.15
N GLY A 398 9.99 -5.95 -25.78
CA GLY A 398 9.09 -4.98 -25.16
C GLY A 398 9.44 -3.52 -25.43
N TRP A 399 8.78 -2.64 -24.68
CA TRP A 399 8.97 -1.19 -24.76
C TRP A 399 10.02 -0.73 -23.74
N GLU A 400 11.02 0.02 -24.20
CA GLU A 400 12.01 0.70 -23.37
C GLU A 400 11.91 2.21 -23.58
N GLY A 401 11.96 2.99 -22.48
CA GLY A 401 11.86 4.45 -22.56
C GLY A 401 12.70 5.16 -21.51
N SER A 402 13.13 6.37 -21.85
CA SER A 402 13.79 7.29 -20.94
C SER A 402 13.26 8.70 -21.13
N SER A 403 12.89 9.35 -20.03
CA SER A 403 12.37 10.71 -20.01
C SER A 403 13.41 11.68 -19.44
N ILE A 404 13.54 12.83 -20.10
CA ILE A 404 14.32 13.98 -19.63
C ILE A 404 13.35 15.13 -19.39
N VAL A 405 13.13 15.43 -18.11
CA VAL A 405 12.32 16.57 -17.70
C VAL A 405 13.21 17.79 -17.47
N THR A 406 12.87 18.89 -18.13
CA THR A 406 13.56 20.17 -18.05
C THR A 406 12.61 21.23 -17.52
N ASP A 407 13.09 22.02 -16.56
CA ASP A 407 12.40 23.20 -16.05
C ASP A 407 12.20 24.26 -17.13
N GLY A 408 10.98 24.76 -17.28
CA GLY A 408 10.61 25.72 -18.30
C GLY A 408 10.27 25.11 -19.67
N GLY A 409 10.19 25.99 -20.66
CA GLY A 409 9.78 25.67 -22.02
C GLY A 409 8.41 26.27 -22.36
N ARG A 410 7.83 25.80 -23.45
CA ARG A 410 6.57 26.32 -23.97
C ARG A 410 5.91 25.29 -24.89
N PRO A 411 4.61 24.97 -24.70
CA PRO A 411 3.85 24.21 -25.68
C PRO A 411 3.98 24.84 -27.06
N THR A 412 4.41 24.04 -28.03
CA THR A 412 4.77 24.54 -29.36
C THR A 412 4.18 23.66 -30.44
N VAL A 413 3.59 24.27 -31.46
CA VAL A 413 3.01 23.57 -32.61
C VAL A 413 3.18 24.40 -33.89
N LYS A 414 3.13 23.76 -35.06
CA LYS A 414 3.12 24.49 -36.34
C LYS A 414 1.76 25.12 -36.59
N GLN A 415 1.73 26.21 -37.34
CA GLN A 415 0.51 26.82 -37.83
C GLN A 415 -0.32 25.80 -38.60
N GLY A 416 -1.58 25.67 -38.20
CA GLY A 416 -2.54 24.69 -38.70
C GLY A 416 -2.47 23.32 -38.01
N GLY A 417 -1.53 23.12 -37.07
CA GLY A 417 -1.42 21.92 -36.27
C GLY A 417 -2.33 21.94 -35.04
N THR A 418 -2.37 20.79 -34.37
CA THR A 418 -3.23 20.52 -33.21
C THR A 418 -2.40 20.04 -32.04
N LEU A 419 -2.58 20.68 -30.88
CA LEU A 419 -2.10 20.14 -29.62
C LEU A 419 -3.20 19.28 -29.00
N LEU A 420 -2.80 18.12 -28.48
CA LEU A 420 -3.62 17.31 -27.58
C LEU A 420 -3.41 17.83 -26.16
N LEU A 421 -4.49 18.12 -25.46
CA LEU A 421 -4.51 18.55 -24.06
C LEU A 421 -5.24 17.51 -23.22
N ASN A 422 -4.78 17.35 -21.99
CA ASN A 422 -5.48 16.64 -20.92
C ASN A 422 -5.21 17.39 -19.61
N GLY A 423 -6.08 17.25 -18.61
CA GLY A 423 -5.86 17.93 -17.34
C GLY A 423 -6.93 17.61 -16.33
N ASP A 424 -6.53 17.66 -15.06
CA ASP A 424 -7.35 17.27 -13.92
C ASP A 424 -7.14 18.24 -12.76
N LEU A 425 -8.04 18.18 -11.78
CA LEU A 425 -7.79 18.82 -10.50
C LEU A 425 -6.67 18.11 -9.78
N VAL A 426 -5.75 18.89 -9.21
CA VAL A 426 -4.71 18.37 -8.34
C VAL A 426 -4.71 19.07 -6.99
N ASP A 427 -4.28 18.37 -5.96
CA ASP A 427 -4.03 18.94 -4.65
C ASP A 427 -2.70 19.73 -4.60
N ARG A 428 -2.37 20.28 -3.43
CA ARG A 428 -1.13 21.07 -3.25
C ARG A 428 0.16 20.27 -3.47
N PHE A 429 0.11 18.94 -3.47
CA PHE A 429 1.24 18.04 -3.69
C PHE A 429 1.30 17.54 -5.14
N GLY A 430 0.24 17.76 -5.93
CA GLY A 430 0.11 17.28 -7.30
C GLY A 430 -0.60 15.93 -7.41
N ASN A 431 -1.31 15.49 -6.36
CA ASN A 431 -2.15 14.32 -6.44
C ASN A 431 -3.46 14.66 -7.16
N SER A 432 -3.89 13.82 -8.09
CA SER A 432 -5.19 13.97 -8.74
C SER A 432 -6.32 13.91 -7.71
N VAL A 433 -7.28 14.81 -7.85
CA VAL A 433 -8.47 14.90 -7.00
C VAL A 433 -9.69 14.52 -7.84
N THR A 434 -10.23 13.35 -7.54
CA THR A 434 -11.44 12.80 -8.17
C THR A 434 -12.64 12.90 -7.23
N ASP A 435 -13.83 12.60 -7.72
CA ASP A 435 -15.00 12.41 -6.86
C ASP A 435 -15.00 11.04 -6.16
N ASP A 436 -16.07 10.75 -5.42
CA ASP A 436 -16.24 9.52 -4.63
C ASP A 436 -16.30 8.26 -5.53
N GLU A 437 -16.63 8.43 -6.81
CA GLU A 437 -16.67 7.38 -7.82
C GLU A 437 -15.32 7.18 -8.53
N GLY A 438 -14.36 8.08 -8.31
CA GLY A 438 -13.06 8.06 -8.96
C GLY A 438 -13.02 8.82 -10.28
N ASP A 439 -14.08 9.57 -10.60
CA ASP A 439 -14.19 10.33 -11.84
C ASP A 439 -13.54 11.72 -11.69
N SER A 440 -12.83 12.14 -12.73
CA SER A 440 -12.30 13.50 -12.85
C SER A 440 -13.39 14.49 -13.26
N PRO A 441 -13.38 15.73 -12.74
CA PRO A 441 -14.29 16.76 -13.23
C PRO A 441 -13.98 17.12 -14.69
N GLU A 442 -15.03 17.50 -15.43
CA GLU A 442 -14.90 17.91 -16.83
C GLU A 442 -13.96 19.12 -17.00
N LEU A 443 -13.01 18.98 -17.93
CA LEU A 443 -12.07 20.04 -18.29
C LEU A 443 -12.65 20.92 -19.40
N ALA A 444 -12.71 22.23 -19.16
CA ALA A 444 -13.04 23.21 -20.20
C ALA A 444 -11.78 24.00 -20.60
N VAL A 445 -11.53 24.14 -21.91
CA VAL A 445 -10.41 24.91 -22.45
C VAL A 445 -10.93 26.06 -23.31
N THR A 446 -10.34 27.25 -23.12
CA THR A 446 -10.60 28.44 -23.92
C THR A 446 -9.29 29.04 -24.45
N SER A 447 -9.36 29.75 -25.57
CA SER A 447 -8.23 30.49 -26.15
C SER A 447 -8.55 31.99 -26.21
N ASP A 448 -7.53 32.84 -26.08
CA ASP A 448 -7.62 34.27 -26.33
C ASP A 448 -7.78 34.60 -27.83
N ILE A 449 -7.44 33.66 -28.72
CA ILE A 449 -7.62 33.77 -30.16
C ILE A 449 -8.90 33.04 -30.59
N ALA A 450 -9.93 33.81 -30.94
CA ALA A 450 -11.26 33.29 -31.27
C ALA A 450 -11.33 32.35 -32.50
N SER A 451 -10.29 32.30 -33.32
CA SER A 451 -10.21 31.37 -34.46
C SER A 451 -9.75 29.97 -34.06
N ASP A 452 -9.16 29.80 -32.89
CA ASP A 452 -8.73 28.49 -32.42
C ASP A 452 -9.93 27.59 -32.17
N ILE A 453 -9.76 26.30 -32.43
CA ILE A 453 -10.83 25.31 -32.37
C ILE A 453 -10.51 24.33 -31.26
N VAL A 454 -11.35 24.32 -30.22
CA VAL A 454 -11.30 23.35 -29.12
C VAL A 454 -12.40 22.31 -29.32
N ARG A 455 -12.06 21.03 -29.28
CA ARG A 455 -13.00 19.90 -29.37
C ARG A 455 -12.52 18.73 -28.53
N GLU A 456 -13.45 17.87 -28.12
CA GLU A 456 -13.08 16.52 -27.65
C GLU A 456 -12.31 15.79 -28.73
N ASP A 457 -11.23 15.11 -28.32
CA ASP A 457 -10.46 14.30 -29.25
C ASP A 457 -11.31 13.10 -29.72
N PRO A 458 -11.43 12.85 -31.03
CA PRO A 458 -12.30 11.80 -31.55
C PRO A 458 -11.82 10.38 -31.28
N ASP A 459 -10.53 10.19 -30.98
CA ASP A 459 -9.91 8.89 -30.72
C ASP A 459 -9.75 8.64 -29.20
N LEU A 460 -9.59 9.72 -28.41
CA LEU A 460 -9.20 9.67 -27.00
C LEU A 460 -10.21 10.29 -26.03
N GLY A 461 -11.22 11.04 -26.50
CA GLY A 461 -12.17 11.78 -25.64
C GLY A 461 -13.03 10.90 -24.72
N ASP A 462 -13.27 9.64 -25.10
CA ASP A 462 -14.00 8.69 -24.24
C ASP A 462 -13.14 8.16 -23.06
N TYR A 463 -11.85 8.46 -23.05
CA TYR A 463 -10.88 7.96 -22.06
C TYR A 463 -10.44 9.03 -21.04
N GLY A 464 -11.16 10.16 -20.97
CA GLY A 464 -10.94 11.22 -20.00
C GLY A 464 -10.99 12.61 -20.64
N ASN A 465 -10.37 13.58 -20.00
CA ASN A 465 -10.39 15.00 -20.39
C ASN A 465 -9.53 15.33 -21.63
N PHE A 466 -9.48 14.45 -22.65
CA PHE A 466 -8.68 14.68 -23.85
C PHE A 466 -9.37 15.64 -24.83
N LEU A 467 -8.71 16.77 -25.06
CA LEU A 467 -9.19 17.84 -25.94
C LEU A 467 -8.15 18.19 -27.00
N ASP A 468 -8.60 18.31 -28.24
CA ASP A 468 -7.84 18.87 -29.35
C ASP A 468 -7.96 20.40 -29.36
N VAL A 469 -6.82 21.08 -29.48
CA VAL A 469 -6.76 22.52 -29.77
C VAL A 469 -6.01 22.76 -31.07
N THR A 470 -6.73 23.16 -32.12
CA THR A 470 -6.16 23.48 -33.44
C THR A 470 -5.93 24.98 -33.59
N PHE A 471 -4.75 25.36 -34.12
CA PHE A 471 -4.30 26.75 -34.20
C PHE A 471 -4.16 27.26 -35.65
N PRO A 472 -5.13 28.00 -36.20
CA PRO A 472 -5.08 28.47 -37.59
C PRO A 472 -4.05 29.57 -37.88
N HIS A 473 -3.63 30.31 -36.86
CA HIS A 473 -2.79 31.50 -37.01
C HIS A 473 -1.47 31.34 -36.25
N ALA A 474 -0.38 31.80 -36.87
CA ALA A 474 0.92 31.80 -36.23
C ALA A 474 1.05 33.02 -35.31
N SER A 475 1.08 32.78 -34.01
CA SER A 475 1.25 33.78 -32.97
C SER A 475 1.57 33.08 -31.65
N THR A 476 1.75 33.85 -30.57
CA THR A 476 1.58 33.32 -29.22
C THR A 476 0.10 33.36 -28.87
N HIS A 477 -0.45 32.23 -28.43
CA HIS A 477 -1.83 32.07 -27.99
C HIS A 477 -1.82 31.81 -26.49
N ASN A 478 -2.82 32.29 -25.76
CA ASN A 478 -2.96 32.04 -24.33
C ASN A 478 -4.19 31.19 -24.08
N LEU A 479 -3.97 29.94 -23.69
CA LEU A 479 -5.02 29.03 -23.32
C LEU A 479 -5.36 29.17 -21.84
N THR A 480 -6.62 28.93 -21.50
CA THR A 480 -7.09 28.81 -20.11
C THR A 480 -7.88 27.53 -19.98
N ALA A 481 -7.35 26.60 -19.19
CA ALA A 481 -8.01 25.37 -18.79
C ALA A 481 -8.71 25.59 -17.45
N SER A 482 -9.94 25.10 -17.28
CA SER A 482 -10.73 25.28 -16.06
C SER A 482 -11.56 24.06 -15.74
N ALA A 483 -11.61 23.71 -14.45
CA ALA A 483 -12.42 22.62 -13.91
C ALA A 483 -12.84 22.98 -12.47
N ALA A 484 -14.09 22.67 -12.09
CA ALA A 484 -14.63 22.88 -10.74
C ALA A 484 -14.34 24.24 -10.06
N GLY A 485 -14.27 25.32 -10.85
CA GLY A 485 -13.99 26.68 -10.34
C GLY A 485 -12.51 27.04 -10.19
N PHE A 486 -11.59 26.13 -10.52
CA PHE A 486 -10.17 26.41 -10.69
C PHE A 486 -9.85 26.70 -12.16
N SER A 487 -8.77 27.43 -12.39
CA SER A 487 -8.29 27.71 -13.75
C SER A 487 -6.77 27.89 -13.79
N THR A 488 -6.17 27.39 -14.86
CA THR A 488 -4.74 27.54 -15.16
C THR A 488 -4.59 28.09 -16.56
N SER A 489 -3.81 29.16 -16.71
CA SER A 489 -3.53 29.77 -18.01
C SER A 489 -2.08 29.59 -18.40
N PHE A 490 -1.83 29.31 -19.67
CA PHE A 490 -0.50 29.14 -20.20
C PHE A 490 -0.45 29.53 -21.68
N ALA A 491 0.75 29.88 -22.13
CA ALA A 491 0.94 30.39 -23.47
C ALA A 491 1.54 29.33 -24.40
N VAL A 492 0.99 29.23 -25.60
CA VAL A 492 1.38 28.32 -26.69
C VAL A 492 2.09 29.11 -27.78
N GLU A 493 3.20 28.60 -28.29
CA GLU A 493 3.89 29.14 -29.47
C GLU A 493 3.43 28.42 -30.74
N VAL A 494 2.78 29.17 -31.64
CA VAL A 494 2.35 28.65 -32.94
C VAL A 494 3.31 29.14 -34.02
N VAL A 495 4.16 28.25 -34.49
CA VAL A 495 5.26 28.56 -35.42
C VAL A 495 4.73 28.67 -36.85
N PRO A 496 5.07 29.74 -37.61
CA PRO A 496 4.63 29.89 -38.99
C PRO A 496 5.03 28.70 -39.88
N THR A 497 4.07 28.19 -40.66
CA THR A 497 4.37 27.19 -41.69
C THR A 497 4.84 27.92 -42.95
N ALA A 498 6.12 27.75 -43.32
CA ALA A 498 6.67 28.40 -44.51
C ALA A 498 5.90 27.98 -45.77
N THR A 499 5.22 28.94 -46.39
CA THR A 499 4.62 28.72 -47.73
C THR A 499 5.75 28.79 -48.74
N ALA A 500 5.90 27.75 -49.58
CA ALA A 500 6.87 27.79 -50.68
C ALA A 500 6.62 29.06 -51.53
N PRO A 501 7.67 29.79 -51.95
CA PRO A 501 7.48 30.97 -52.76
C PRO A 501 6.69 30.59 -54.01
N VAL A 502 5.57 31.27 -54.23
CA VAL A 502 4.78 31.13 -55.46
C VAL A 502 5.75 31.41 -56.60
N ALA A 503 6.04 30.39 -57.42
CA ALA A 503 6.84 30.57 -58.62
C ALA A 503 6.15 31.65 -59.46
N THR A 504 6.85 32.77 -59.70
CA THR A 504 6.41 33.78 -60.65
C THR A 504 6.07 33.08 -61.96
N PRO A 505 4.85 33.24 -62.52
CA PRO A 505 4.50 32.62 -63.79
C PRO A 505 5.54 33.02 -64.84
N PRO A 506 6.02 32.10 -65.69
CA PRO A 506 6.99 32.44 -66.71
C PRO A 506 6.43 33.55 -67.61
N VAL A 507 7.23 34.59 -67.83
CA VAL A 507 6.91 35.65 -68.80
C VAL A 507 6.76 34.99 -70.16
N LEU A 508 5.52 34.93 -70.66
CA LEU A 508 5.23 34.45 -72.01
C LEU A 508 5.79 35.48 -73.01
N THR A 509 6.93 35.17 -73.63
CA THR A 509 7.36 35.82 -74.87
C THR A 509 6.36 35.48 -75.99
N PRO A 510 5.87 36.46 -76.77
CA PRO A 510 4.88 36.21 -77.81
C PRO A 510 5.43 35.32 -78.94
N PRO A 511 4.58 34.44 -79.54
CA PRO A 511 5.04 33.42 -80.48
C PRO A 511 5.39 34.00 -81.86
N VAL A 512 6.53 33.57 -82.41
CA VAL A 512 6.88 33.71 -83.83
C VAL A 512 6.19 32.59 -84.63
N ALA A 513 5.73 32.95 -85.83
CA ALA A 513 4.87 32.18 -86.72
C ALA A 513 5.32 30.73 -87.02
N ALA A 514 4.32 29.85 -87.13
CA ALA A 514 4.44 28.42 -87.39
C ALA A 514 4.77 28.05 -88.85
N ALA A 515 5.40 26.88 -89.02
CA ALA A 515 5.43 26.10 -90.26
C ALA A 515 5.22 24.59 -89.92
N PRO A 516 4.70 23.75 -90.84
CA PRO A 516 3.61 22.84 -90.45
C PRO A 516 3.88 21.31 -90.62
N ILE A 517 2.98 20.55 -89.99
CA ILE A 517 2.51 19.15 -90.20
C ILE A 517 3.42 17.96 -89.82
N GLY A 518 2.88 17.14 -88.89
CA GLY A 518 3.15 15.70 -88.75
C GLY A 518 2.06 15.04 -87.89
N THR A 519 1.15 14.31 -88.53
CA THR A 519 -0.03 13.61 -87.95
C THR A 519 0.32 12.33 -87.18
N VAL A 520 -0.66 11.85 -86.37
CA VAL A 520 -0.94 10.46 -85.87
C VAL A 520 -0.72 10.26 -84.34
N PRO A 521 -1.55 9.49 -83.59
CA PRO A 521 -2.99 9.63 -83.30
C PRO A 521 -3.30 9.64 -81.77
N VAL A 522 -4.55 9.93 -81.40
CA VAL A 522 -5.06 9.81 -80.02
C VAL A 522 -5.20 8.34 -79.62
N ARG A 523 -4.61 7.94 -78.49
CA ARG A 523 -5.01 6.72 -77.76
C ARG A 523 -5.67 7.09 -76.44
N THR A 524 -6.95 6.77 -76.37
CA THR A 524 -7.74 6.62 -75.16
C THR A 524 -7.29 5.35 -74.42
N ALA A 525 -6.98 5.45 -73.13
CA ALA A 525 -6.88 4.32 -72.19
C ALA A 525 -7.41 4.83 -70.84
N ALA A 526 -8.62 4.44 -70.43
CA ALA A 526 -9.00 3.18 -69.78
C ALA A 526 -9.13 3.41 -68.28
N HIS A 527 -10.39 3.45 -67.81
CA HIS A 527 -10.77 3.49 -66.41
C HIS A 527 -10.35 2.18 -65.73
N GLY A 528 -9.37 2.25 -64.82
CA GLY A 528 -9.06 1.18 -63.88
C GLY A 528 -9.48 1.60 -62.48
N ARG A 529 -10.68 1.19 -62.07
CA ARG A 529 -11.04 1.12 -60.64
C ARG A 529 -10.27 -0.03 -60.02
N LEU A 530 -9.44 0.25 -59.02
CA LEU A 530 -9.02 -0.76 -58.06
C LEU A 530 -10.00 -0.69 -56.89
N ALA A 531 -10.74 -1.78 -56.71
CA ALA A 531 -11.48 -2.05 -55.50
C ALA A 531 -10.46 -2.32 -54.40
N TYR A 532 -10.44 -1.47 -53.38
CA TYR A 532 -9.84 -1.79 -52.10
C TYR A 532 -10.91 -2.52 -51.29
N THR A 533 -10.84 -3.85 -51.25
CA THR A 533 -11.49 -4.66 -50.21
C THR A 533 -10.38 -5.04 -49.24
N GLY A 534 -10.01 -4.10 -48.37
CA GLY A 534 -9.18 -4.35 -47.20
C GLY A 534 -10.11 -4.44 -46.00
N THR A 535 -10.08 -5.62 -45.40
CA THR A 535 -10.88 -6.14 -44.30
C THR A 535 -11.00 -5.22 -43.09
N ASP A 536 -12.23 -5.12 -42.59
CA ASP A 536 -12.51 -4.81 -41.19
C ASP A 536 -11.71 -5.77 -40.30
N ALA A 537 -10.75 -5.24 -39.55
CA ALA A 537 -10.20 -5.87 -38.36
C ALA A 537 -10.51 -4.93 -37.20
N THR A 538 -11.70 -5.09 -36.65
CA THR A 538 -12.16 -4.46 -35.41
C THR A 538 -11.70 -5.37 -34.27
N ASP A 539 -10.42 -5.32 -33.91
CA ASP A 539 -9.86 -6.20 -32.88
C ASP A 539 -9.26 -5.39 -31.73
N SER A 540 -10.10 -5.13 -30.73
CA SER A 540 -9.89 -5.16 -29.27
C SER A 540 -8.62 -4.62 -28.58
N LEU A 541 -7.70 -3.92 -29.25
CA LEU A 541 -6.44 -3.42 -28.66
C LEU A 541 -6.35 -1.92 -28.21
N PRO A 542 -7.34 -1.01 -28.39
CA PRO A 542 -7.22 0.36 -27.86
C PRO A 542 -7.21 0.45 -26.32
N TRP A 543 -7.78 -0.54 -25.64
CA TRP A 543 -8.09 -0.46 -24.20
C TRP A 543 -6.87 -0.51 -23.29
N ALA A 544 -5.86 -1.33 -23.62
CA ALA A 544 -4.66 -1.46 -22.79
C ALA A 544 -3.68 -0.28 -22.95
N LEU A 545 -3.74 0.44 -24.08
CA LEU A 545 -2.80 1.50 -24.44
C LEU A 545 -3.27 2.91 -24.10
N GLY A 546 -4.59 3.17 -24.11
CA GLY A 546 -5.15 4.40 -23.52
C GLY A 546 -4.82 4.50 -22.03
N MET A 547 -4.84 3.36 -21.31
CA MET A 547 -4.45 3.26 -19.91
C MET A 547 -2.93 3.39 -19.70
N LEU A 548 -2.11 2.90 -20.64
CA LEU A 548 -0.64 2.98 -20.55
C LEU A 548 -0.11 4.38 -20.89
N ALA A 549 -0.79 5.14 -21.77
CA ALA A 549 -0.38 6.49 -22.16
C ALA A 549 -0.90 7.59 -21.20
N ALA A 550 -2.12 7.43 -20.66
CA ALA A 550 -2.58 8.25 -19.53
C ALA A 550 -1.75 7.96 -18.27
N GLY A 551 -1.40 6.68 -18.04
CA GLY A 551 -0.52 6.24 -16.96
C GLY A 551 0.92 6.73 -17.10
N ALA A 552 1.54 6.67 -18.28
CA ALA A 552 2.92 7.13 -18.48
C ALA A 552 3.07 8.66 -18.33
N ALA A 553 2.08 9.44 -18.79
CA ALA A 553 2.05 10.89 -18.57
C ALA A 553 1.85 11.24 -17.08
N LEU A 554 0.90 10.60 -16.37
CA LEU A 554 0.63 10.84 -14.94
C LEU A 554 1.70 10.26 -13.98
N VAL A 555 2.34 9.14 -14.33
CA VAL A 555 3.41 8.52 -13.54
C VAL A 555 4.75 9.23 -13.77
N GLY A 556 5.05 9.65 -15.01
CA GLY A 556 6.16 10.56 -15.31
C GLY A 556 6.05 11.88 -14.55
N LEU A 557 4.82 12.42 -14.43
CA LEU A 557 4.45 13.59 -13.64
C LEU A 557 4.90 13.51 -12.16
N ARG A 558 4.80 12.33 -11.52
CA ARG A 558 5.22 12.12 -10.12
C ARG A 558 6.74 12.00 -9.97
N PHE A 559 7.41 11.30 -10.88
CA PHE A 559 8.88 11.15 -10.83
C PHE A 559 9.62 12.46 -11.18
N ALA A 560 9.06 13.27 -12.07
CA ALA A 560 9.57 14.57 -12.47
C ALA A 560 9.72 15.56 -11.29
N ARG A 561 8.64 15.75 -10.50
CA ARG A 561 8.67 16.59 -9.28
C ARG A 561 9.63 16.04 -8.23
N ARG A 562 9.69 14.71 -8.05
CA ARG A 562 10.56 14.06 -7.04
C ARG A 562 12.05 14.24 -7.33
N ARG A 563 12.48 14.24 -8.58
CA ARG A 563 13.88 14.50 -8.97
C ARG A 563 14.26 15.99 -8.91
N ALA A 564 13.29 16.89 -9.03
CA ALA A 564 13.54 18.34 -8.93
C ALA A 564 13.53 18.86 -7.47
N GLN A 565 12.87 18.15 -6.54
CA GLN A 565 12.77 18.51 -5.13
C GLN A 565 13.84 17.85 -4.22
N ARG A 566 14.53 16.81 -4.69
CA ARG A 566 15.76 16.26 -4.07
C ARG A 566 16.99 16.92 -4.66
#